data_AF-A0A7C1W258-F1
#
_entry.id   AF-A0A7C1W258-F1
#
_cell.length_a   1.000
_cell.length_b   1.000
_cell.length_c   1.000
_cell.angle_alpha   90.00
_cell.angle_beta   90.00
_cell.angle_gamma   90.00
#
_symmetry.space_group_name_H-M   'P 1'
#
loop_
_entity.id
_entity.type
_entity.pdbx_description
1 polymer ?
#
loop_
_entity_poly.entity_id
_entity_poly.type
_entity_poly.pdbx_seq_one_letter_code
_entity_poly.pdbx_strand_id
1 'polypeptide(L)' 'MKGFEIIEHTADVGIRAFGKNLAECFENAAKGMFYLITDGSEVSSIGEYNIKLKAE' A
#
# COMPACT_ATOMS: atom_id res chain seq x y z
N MET A 1 14.63 5.70 -1.24
CA MET A 1 13.45 6.45 -1.71
C MET A 1 12.24 5.97 -0.92
N LYS A 2 11.34 6.87 -0.49
CA LYS A 2 10.07 6.45 0.14
C LYS A 2 9.19 5.78 -0.91
N GLY A 3 8.56 4.64 -0.57
CA GLY A 3 7.67 3.91 -1.49
C GLY A 3 6.27 4.52 -1.58
N PHE A 4 5.81 5.19 -0.53
CA PHE A 4 4.53 5.90 -0.50
C PHE A 4 4.58 7.09 0.46
N GLU A 5 3.58 7.96 0.38
CA GLU A 5 3.27 9.00 1.36
C GLU A 5 1.76 9.02 1.67
N ILE A 6 1.45 9.37 2.92
CA ILE A 6 0.09 9.60 3.36
C ILE A 6 -0.28 11.04 3.05
N ILE A 7 -1.44 11.23 2.44
CA ILE A 7 -2.02 12.55 2.17
C ILE A 7 -3.29 12.70 3.01
N GLU A 8 -3.32 13.75 3.83
CA GLU A 8 -4.51 14.08 4.62
C GLU A 8 -5.61 14.61 3.70
N HIS A 9 -6.81 14.07 3.89
CA HIS A 9 -8.03 14.58 3.29
C HIS A 9 -9.05 14.84 4.41
N THR A 10 -9.97 15.77 4.20
CA THR A 10 -10.87 16.28 5.25
C THR A 10 -11.80 15.23 5.87
N ALA A 11 -12.06 14.13 5.15
CA ALA A 11 -12.87 13.01 5.63
C ALA A 11 -12.15 11.65 5.58
N ASP A 12 -11.09 11.54 4.78
CA ASP A 12 -10.45 10.27 4.44
C ASP A 12 -8.92 10.42 4.51
N VAL A 13 -8.24 9.32 4.26
CA VAL A 13 -6.79 9.30 4.10
C VAL A 13 -6.48 8.77 2.71
N GLY A 14 -5.67 9.50 1.95
CA GLY A 14 -5.17 9.03 0.67
C GLY A 14 -3.74 8.48 0.80
N ILE A 15 -3.39 7.59 -0.14
CA ILE A 15 -2.04 7.06 -0.29
C ILE A 15 -1.54 7.47 -1.67
N ARG A 16 -0.43 8.20 -1.71
CA ARG A 16 0.32 8.42 -2.96
C ARG A 16 1.50 7.45 -3.00
N ALA A 17 1.41 6.45 -3.88
CA ALA A 17 2.44 5.43 -4.06
C ALA A 17 3.36 5.75 -5.25
N PHE A 18 4.62 5.35 -5.14
CA PHE A 18 5.66 5.58 -6.14
C PHE A 18 6.35 4.26 -6.51
N GLY A 19 6.87 4.15 -7.72
CA GLY A 19 7.58 2.97 -8.19
C GLY A 19 8.21 3.22 -9.55
N LYS A 20 9.19 2.39 -9.93
CA LYS A 20 9.85 2.46 -11.25
C LYS A 20 8.94 1.96 -12.37
N ASN A 21 7.91 1.19 -12.02
CA ASN A 21 6.91 0.66 -12.92
C ASN A 21 5.56 0.54 -12.19
N LEU A 22 4.51 0.23 -12.95
CA LEU A 22 3.15 0.14 -12.42
C LEU A 22 3.01 -0.94 -11.32
N ALA A 23 3.67 -2.09 -11.48
CA ALA A 23 3.61 -3.16 -10.49
C ALA A 23 4.18 -2.72 -9.13
N GLU A 24 5.31 -2.02 -9.12
CA GLU A 24 5.91 -1.45 -7.90
C GLU A 24 5.01 -0.38 -7.27
N CYS A 25 4.31 0.44 -8.08
CA CYS A 25 3.32 1.38 -7.57
C CYS A 25 2.17 0.65 -6.85
N PHE A 26 1.63 -0.44 -7.40
CA PHE A 26 0.59 -1.24 -6.75
C PHE A 26 1.08 -1.90 -5.46
N GLU A 27 2.30 -2.42 -5.45
CA GLU A 27 2.92 -2.99 -4.24
C GLU A 27 3.04 -1.93 -3.13
N ASN A 28 3.53 -0.74 -3.48
CA ASN A 28 3.70 0.33 -2.51
C ASN A 28 2.36 0.95 -2.06
N ALA A 29 1.33 0.94 -2.92
CA ALA A 29 -0.03 1.32 -2.52
C ALA A 29 -0.60 0.35 -1.48
N ALA A 30 -0.44 -0.97 -1.70
CA ALA A 30 -0.84 -1.99 -0.74
C ALA A 30 -0.07 -1.84 0.59
N LYS A 31 1.25 -1.58 0.55
CA LYS A 31 2.05 -1.28 1.75
C LYS A 31 1.53 -0.06 2.50
N GLY A 32 1.20 1.03 1.79
CA GLY A 32 0.61 2.23 2.41
C GLY A 32 -0.73 1.94 3.08
N MET A 33 -1.56 1.09 2.48
CA MET A 33 -2.84 0.68 3.06
C MET A 33 -2.64 -0.11 4.36
N PHE A 34 -1.73 -1.10 4.36
CA PHE A 34 -1.43 -1.85 5.58
C PHE A 34 -0.78 -0.98 6.66
N TYR A 35 0.06 -0.01 6.28
CA TYR A 35 0.63 0.95 7.23
C TYR A 35 -0.46 1.74 7.97
N LEU A 36 -1.53 2.16 7.27
CA LEU A 36 -2.68 2.83 7.90
C LEU A 36 -3.47 1.89 8.82
N ILE A 37 -3.65 0.62 8.42
CA ILE A 37 -4.42 -0.37 9.21
C ILE A 37 -3.68 -0.73 10.50
N THR A 38 -2.35 -0.88 10.44
CA THR A 38 -1.54 -1.34 11.57
C THR A 38 -0.89 -0.22 12.37
N ASP A 39 -1.14 1.05 12.01
CA ASP A 39 -0.48 2.22 12.57
C ASP A 39 1.05 2.09 12.56
N GLY A 40 1.58 1.57 11.46
CA GLY A 40 3.03 1.35 11.29
C GLY A 40 3.64 0.23 12.14
N SER A 41 2.83 -0.61 12.79
CA SER A 41 3.32 -1.77 13.53
C SER A 41 4.04 -2.78 12.64
N GLU A 42 5.02 -3.49 13.19
CA GLU A 42 5.67 -4.60 12.49
C GLU A 42 4.68 -5.75 12.23
N VAL A 43 4.75 -6.33 11.03
CA VAL A 43 3.89 -7.44 10.61
C VAL A 43 4.77 -8.65 10.30
N SER A 44 4.58 -9.74 11.03
CA SER A 44 5.32 -10.99 10.82
C SER A 44 4.77 -11.78 9.62
N SER A 45 5.66 -12.32 8.79
CA SER A 45 5.30 -13.18 7.66
C SER A 45 5.05 -14.61 8.13
N ILE A 46 3.79 -14.92 8.46
CA ILE A 46 3.38 -16.24 8.95
C ILE A 46 2.63 -17.08 7.91
N GLY A 47 2.39 -16.52 6.71
CA GLY A 47 1.67 -17.18 5.63
C GLY A 47 1.54 -16.29 4.40
N GLU A 48 1.04 -16.86 3.30
CA GLU A 48 0.93 -16.18 2.00
C GLU A 48 -0.42 -16.49 1.34
N TYR A 49 -1.02 -15.49 0.69
CA TYR A 49 -2.20 -15.64 -0.16
C TYR A 49 -1.92 -15.05 -1.54
N ASN A 50 -2.23 -15.82 -2.58
CA ASN A 50 -2.08 -15.39 -3.97
C ASN A 50 -3.38 -14.77 -4.47
N ILE A 51 -3.35 -13.47 -4.78
CA ILE A 51 -4.52 -12.70 -5.26
C ILE A 51 -4.42 -12.50 -6.76
N LYS A 52 -5.51 -12.78 -7.49
CA LYS A 52 -5.65 -12.51 -8.92
C LYS A 52 -6.94 -11.76 -9.17
N LEU A 53 -6.88 -10.70 -9.96
CA LEU A 53 -8.02 -9.88 -10.34
C LEU A 53 -7.89 -9.41 -11.78
N LYS A 54 -9.01 -9.04 -12.39
CA LYS A 54 -9.09 -8.46 -13.72
C LYS A 54 -9.99 -7.22 -13.64
N ALA A 55 -9.58 -6.14 -14.27
CA ALA A 55 -10.37 -4.94 -14.50
C ALA A 55 -10.57 -4.75 -16.01
N GLU A 56 -11.62 -4.01 -16.40
CA GLU A 56 -11.91 -3.64 -17.79
C GLU A 56 -10.99 -2.51 -18.30
#